data_AF-A0A3D1PY30-F1
#
_entry.id   AF-A0A3D1PY30-F1
#
_cell.length_a   1.000
_cell.length_b   1.000
_cell.length_c   1.000
_cell.angle_alpha   90.00
_cell.angle_beta   90.00
_cell.angle_gamma   90.00
#
_symmetry.space_group_name_H-M   'P 1'
#
loop_
_entity.id
_entity.type
_entity.pdbx_description
1 polymer ?
#
loop_
_entity_poly.entity_id
_entity_poly.type
_entity_poly.pdbx_seq_one_letter_code
_entity_poly.pdbx_strand_id
1 'polypeptide(L)' 'AQLCKDCGLTLTGAGAAFPYGIDPQDSHLRIAPTYPSLSEVETASMLLTVCVRLAVVEKLLAE' A
#
# COMPACT_ATOMS: atom_id res chain seq x y z
N ALA A 1 -5.20 -0.13 -1.25
CA ALA A 1 -4.07 0.68 -1.78
C ALA A 1 -4.49 1.76 -2.78
N GLN A 2 -5.72 2.29 -2.69
CA GLN A 2 -6.23 3.26 -3.66
C GLN A 2 -5.44 4.59 -3.64
N LEU A 3 -5.17 5.12 -2.44
CA LEU A 3 -4.36 6.34 -2.26
C LEU A 3 -3.00 6.29 -2.98
N CYS A 4 -2.30 5.15 -2.92
CA CYS A 4 -1.02 4.98 -3.63
C CYS A 4 -1.22 5.07 -5.15
N LYS A 5 -2.25 4.39 -5.68
CA LYS A 5 -2.55 4.34 -7.10
C LYS A 5 -2.87 5.73 -7.65
N ASP A 6 -3.62 6.53 -6.90
CA ASP A 6 -3.99 7.90 -7.29
C ASP A 6 -2.78 8.83 -7.35
N CYS A 7 -1.72 8.52 -6.60
CA CYS A 7 -0.43 9.22 -6.64
C CYS A 7 0.60 8.59 -7.61
N GLY A 8 0.20 7.63 -8.43
CA GLY A 8 1.08 6.99 -9.42
C GLY A 8 1.92 5.83 -8.89
N LEU A 9 1.73 5.40 -7.64
CA LEU A 9 2.38 4.22 -7.07
C LEU A 9 1.48 2.99 -7.19
N THR A 10 1.84 2.08 -8.10
CA THR A 10 1.13 0.80 -8.26
C THR A 10 1.66 -0.23 -7.27
N LEU A 11 0.75 -0.82 -6.50
CA LEU A 11 1.04 -1.93 -5.59
C LEU A 11 0.31 -3.20 -6.03
N THR A 12 0.76 -4.33 -5.48
CA THR A 12 -0.04 -5.57 -5.56
C THR A 12 -1.40 -5.34 -4.90
N GLY A 13 -2.46 -5.87 -5.50
CA GLY A 13 -3.82 -5.75 -4.94
C GLY A 13 -3.90 -6.25 -3.49
N ALA A 14 -4.73 -5.60 -2.68
CA ALA A 14 -5.04 -6.05 -1.32
C ALA A 14 -5.62 -7.48 -1.36
N GLY A 15 -5.32 -8.30 -0.35
CA GLY A 15 -5.77 -9.69 -0.29
C GLY A 15 -5.06 -10.64 -1.27
N ALA A 16 -4.20 -10.18 -2.18
CA ALA A 16 -3.55 -11.05 -3.18
C ALA A 16 -2.66 -12.17 -2.59
N ALA A 17 -2.23 -12.04 -1.33
CA ALA A 17 -1.48 -13.08 -0.62
C ALA A 17 -2.38 -14.12 0.08
N PHE A 18 -3.70 -13.99 -0.04
CA PHE A 18 -4.69 -14.82 0.63
C PHE A 18 -5.50 -15.62 -0.39
N PRO A 19 -6.00 -16.82 -0.02
CA PRO A 19 -6.93 -17.58 -0.84
C PRO A 19 -8.10 -16.70 -1.30
N TYR A 20 -8.44 -16.80 -2.59
CA TYR A 20 -9.52 -16.05 -3.22
C TYR A 20 -9.38 -14.52 -3.21
N GLY A 21 -8.20 -13.98 -2.84
CA GLY A 21 -7.98 -12.54 -2.80
C GLY A 21 -8.62 -11.85 -1.59
N ILE A 22 -8.97 -12.59 -0.53
CA ILE A 22 -9.70 -12.07 0.64
C ILE A 22 -8.79 -12.10 1.87
N ASP A 23 -8.29 -10.92 2.28
CA ASP A 23 -7.68 -10.73 3.59
C ASP A 23 -8.78 -10.43 4.62
N PRO A 24 -9.04 -11.30 5.62
CA PRO A 24 -10.12 -11.10 6.59
C PRO A 24 -9.91 -9.88 7.49
N GLN A 25 -8.71 -9.33 7.56
CA GLN A 25 -8.38 -8.18 8.41
C GLN A 25 -8.12 -6.88 7.61
N ASP A 26 -8.15 -6.94 6.28
CA ASP A 26 -7.81 -5.82 5.38
C ASP A 26 -6.54 -5.07 5.82
N SER A 27 -5.46 -5.81 6.07
CA SER A 27 -4.28 -5.31 6.78
C SER A 27 -2.95 -5.62 6.10
N HIS A 28 -2.94 -6.54 5.13
CA HIS A 28 -1.72 -6.99 4.47
C HIS A 28 -1.46 -6.28 3.13
N LEU A 29 -0.26 -5.72 2.99
CA LEU A 29 0.27 -5.17 1.74
C LEU A 29 1.58 -5.88 1.34
N ARG A 30 1.70 -6.31 0.08
CA ARG A 30 2.93 -6.91 -0.45
C ARG A 30 3.79 -5.87 -1.17
N ILE A 31 5.07 -5.83 -0.83
CA ILE A 31 6.10 -5.00 -1.49
C ILE A 31 7.05 -5.91 -2.26
N ALA A 32 7.34 -5.56 -3.52
CA ALA A 32 8.27 -6.29 -4.39
C ALA A 32 9.40 -5.34 -4.87
N PRO A 33 10.51 -5.22 -4.13
CA PRO A 33 11.50 -4.16 -4.34
C PRO A 33 12.61 -4.50 -5.34
N THR A 34 12.61 -5.71 -5.93
CA THR A 34 13.78 -6.23 -6.68
C THR A 34 13.93 -5.70 -8.10
N TYR A 35 12.89 -5.12 -8.70
CA TYR A 35 12.92 -4.59 -10.07
C TYR A 35 13.36 -3.12 -10.16
N PRO A 36 12.82 -2.18 -9.36
CA PRO A 36 13.18 -0.77 -9.46
C PRO A 36 14.60 -0.48 -8.94
N SER A 37 15.15 0.66 -9.35
CA SER A 37 16.38 1.19 -8.77
C SER A 37 16.19 1.58 -7.29
N LEU A 38 17.30 1.69 -6.54
CA LEU A 38 17.24 2.07 -5.13
C LEU A 38 16.55 3.42 -4.90
N SER A 39 16.82 4.43 -5.75
CA SER A 39 16.19 5.75 -5.65
C SER A 39 14.68 5.72 -5.93
N GLU A 40 14.23 4.85 -6.83
CA GLU A 40 12.80 4.63 -7.06
C GLU A 40 12.16 3.92 -5.87
N VAL A 41 12.82 2.93 -5.28
CA VAL A 41 12.34 2.24 -4.07
C VAL A 41 12.22 3.21 -2.89
N GLU A 42 13.20 4.10 -2.69
CA GLU A 42 13.15 5.13 -1.66
C GLU A 42 11.95 6.07 -1.86
N THR A 43 11.78 6.59 -3.07
CA THR A 43 10.65 7.48 -3.42
C THR A 43 9.30 6.79 -3.22
N ALA A 44 9.15 5.56 -3.72
CA ALA A 44 7.95 4.75 -3.58
C ALA A 44 7.64 4.45 -2.09
N SER A 45 8.66 4.17 -1.28
CA SER A 45 8.49 3.87 0.15
C SER A 45 8.04 5.10 0.95
N MET A 46 8.56 6.29 0.62
CA MET A 46 8.09 7.54 1.22
C MET A 46 6.61 7.80 0.89
N LEU A 47 6.24 7.67 -0.38
CA LEU A 47 4.85 7.85 -0.81
C LEU A 47 3.91 6.81 -0.15
N LEU A 48 4.33 5.54 -0.10
CA LEU A 48 3.60 4.49 0.62
C LEU A 48 3.36 4.87 2.08
N THR A 49 4.38 5.39 2.76
CA THR A 49 4.28 5.81 4.17
C THR A 49 3.27 6.93 4.35
N VAL A 50 3.24 7.91 3.45
CA VAL A 50 2.24 8.99 3.48
C VAL A 50 0.83 8.44 3.31
N CYS A 51 0.61 7.58 2.30
CA CYS A 51 -0.71 6.98 2.06
C CYS A 51 -1.20 6.12 3.22
N VAL A 52 -0.32 5.31 3.84
CA VAL A 52 -0.70 4.48 5.00
C VAL A 52 -1.06 5.36 6.20
N ARG A 53 -0.27 6.39 6.49
CA ARG A 53 -0.58 7.32 7.59
C ARG A 53 -1.91 8.03 7.37
N LEU A 54 -2.18 8.49 6.14
CA LEU A 54 -3.45 9.11 5.80
C LEU A 54 -4.63 8.15 6.01
N ALA A 55 -4.55 6.93 5.47
CA ALA A 55 -5.59 5.92 5.66
C ALA A 55 -5.85 5.59 7.13
N VAL A 56 -4.80 5.55 7.97
CA VAL A 56 -4.95 5.34 9.42
C VAL A 56 -5.68 6.51 10.07
N VAL A 57 -5.30 7.75 9.75
CA VAL A 57 -5.97 8.95 10.29
C VAL A 57 -7.43 9.01 9.85
N GLU A 58 -7.71 8.76 8.58
CA GLU A 58 -9.08 8.71 8.05
C GLU A 58 -9.92 7.67 8.78
N LYS A 59 -9.38 6.47 9.03
CA LYS A 59 -10.06 5.41 9.79
C LYS A 59 -10.35 5.85 11.23
N LEU A 60 -9.36 6.40 11.92
CA LEU A 60 -9.51 6.85 13.32
C LEU A 60 -10.48 8.03 13.49
N LEU A 61 -10.69 8.83 12.44
CA LEU A 61 -11.65 9.96 12.46
C LEU A 61 -13.07 9.57 12.03
N ALA A 62 -13.22 8.42 11.37
CA ALA A 62 -14.52 7.89 10.93
C ALA A 62 -15.20 7.00 12.00
N GLU A 63 -14.46 6.64 13.05
CA GLU A 63 -14.92 5.99 14.29
C GLU A 63 -15.27 7.02 15.37
#